data_AF-A0AAJ6E9W9-F1
#
_entry.id   AF-A0AAJ6E9W9-F1
#
_cell.length_a   1.000
_cell.length_b   1.000
_cell.length_c   1.000
_cell.angle_alpha   90.00
_cell.angle_beta   90.00
_cell.angle_gamma   90.00
#
_symmetry.space_group_name_H-M   'P 1'
#
loop_
_entity.id
_entity.type
_entity.pdbx_description
1 polymer ?
#
loop_
_entity_poly.entity_id
_entity_poly.type
_entity_poly.pdbx_seq_one_letter_code
_entity_poly.pdbx_strand_id
1 'polypeptide(L)' 'MSRGDELRELVGELSRAAEKARRLSLPTTVYLLSMALVEVKEATEAADGDDDDGAA' A
#
# COMPACT_ATOMS: atom_id res chain seq x y z
N MET A 1 9.44 -14.65 -0.94
CA MET A 1 8.17 -13.91 -1.00
C MET A 1 8.01 -13.42 -2.43
N SER A 2 6.79 -13.36 -2.94
CA SER A 2 6.51 -12.68 -4.22
C SER A 2 6.58 -11.17 -4.03
N ARG A 3 6.87 -10.41 -5.10
CA ARG A 3 6.74 -8.94 -5.09
C ARG A 3 5.35 -8.49 -4.62
N GLY A 4 4.29 -9.23 -4.99
CA GLY A 4 2.93 -8.96 -4.53
C GLY A 4 2.76 -9.17 -3.02
N ASP A 5 3.44 -10.15 -2.43
CA ASP A 5 3.40 -10.39 -0.97
C ASP A 5 4.08 -9.24 -0.21
N GLU A 6 5.23 -8.78 -0.69
CA GLU A 6 5.96 -7.64 -0.12
C GLU A 6 5.13 -6.34 -0.19
N LEU A 7 4.43 -6.12 -1.30
CA LEU A 7 3.53 -4.96 -1.46
C LEU A 7 2.34 -5.03 -0.49
N ARG A 8 1.72 -6.19 -0.32
CA ARG A 8 0.62 -6.38 0.66
C ARG A 8 1.08 -6.17 2.10
N GLU A 9 2.28 -6.64 2.44
CA GLU A 9 2.88 -6.37 3.74
C GLU A 9 3.07 -4.87 3.95
N LEU A 10 3.63 -4.17 2.96
CA LEU A 10 3.85 -2.73 3.01
C LEU A 10 2.53 -1.93 3.14
N VAL A 11 1.44 -2.34 2.49
CA VAL A 11 0.10 -1.75 2.70
C VAL A 11 -0.32 -1.86 4.17
N GLY A 12 -0.08 -3.02 4.79
CA GLY A 12 -0.37 -3.26 6.19
C GLY A 12 0.44 -2.35 7.13
N GLU A 13 1.73 -2.21 6.87
CA GLU A 13 2.63 -1.34 7.64
C GLU A 13 2.26 0.13 7.53
N LEU A 14 2.04 0.63 6.31
CA LEU A 14 1.65 2.01 6.04
C LEU A 14 0.29 2.35 6.67
N SER A 15 -0.66 1.43 6.63
CA SER A 15 -1.97 1.61 7.27
C SER A 15 -1.84 1.79 8.79
N ARG A 16 -1.04 0.95 9.45
CA ARG A 16 -0.77 1.06 10.90
C ARG A 16 -0.02 2.34 11.24
N ALA A 17 0.94 2.73 10.40
CA ALA A 17 1.69 3.98 10.58
C ALA A 17 0.77 5.20 10.45
N ALA A 18 -0.11 5.24 9.45
CA ALA A 18 -1.07 6.31 9.25
C ALA A 18 -2.04 6.45 10.43
N GLU A 19 -2.52 5.32 10.96
CA GLU A 19 -3.39 5.31 12.15
C GLU A 19 -2.66 5.83 13.39
N LYS A 20 -1.40 5.43 13.58
CA LYS A 20 -0.54 5.95 14.67
C LYS A 20 -0.30 7.46 14.53
N ALA A 21 0.00 7.95 13.32
CA ALA A 21 0.19 9.38 13.05
C ALA A 21 -1.09 10.18 13.32
N ARG A 22 -2.27 9.62 12.99
CA ARG A 22 -3.57 10.22 13.29
C ARG A 22 -3.79 10.35 14.80
N ARG A 23 -3.50 9.30 15.59
CA ARG A 23 -3.59 9.33 17.05
C ARG A 23 -2.62 10.33 17.70
N LEU A 24 -1.49 10.60 17.06
CA LEU A 24 -0.48 11.56 17.51
C LEU A 24 -0.74 13.00 17.03
N SER A 25 -1.86 13.27 16.36
CA SER A 25 -2.18 14.60 15.82
C SER A 25 -1.10 15.15 14.87
N LEU A 26 -0.55 14.30 14.01
CA LEU A 26 0.46 14.68 13.00
C LEU A 26 -0.16 14.75 11.59
N PRO A 27 -0.89 15.84 11.24
CA PRO A 27 -1.69 15.90 10.02
C PRO A 27 -0.87 15.77 8.74
N THR A 28 0.30 16.42 8.66
CA THR A 28 1.20 16.30 7.50
C THR A 28 1.72 14.88 7.32
N THR A 29 2.04 14.18 8.42
CA THR A 29 2.48 12.78 8.37
C THR A 29 1.35 11.86 7.90
N VAL A 30 0.11 12.07 8.36
CA VAL A 30 -1.05 11.32 7.86
C VAL A 30 -1.23 11.53 6.37
N TYR A 31 -1.09 12.77 5.87
CA TYR A 31 -1.19 13.07 4.45
C TYR A 31 -0.14 12.29 3.63
N LEU A 32 1.14 12.37 4.02
CA LEU A 32 2.23 11.68 3.31
C LEU A 32 2.06 10.16 3.32
N LEU A 33 1.69 9.58 4.46
CA LEU A 33 1.44 8.14 4.57
C LEU A 33 0.22 7.69 3.78
N SER A 34 -0.82 8.53 3.71
CA SER A 34 -2.02 8.23 2.92
C SER A 34 -1.72 8.28 1.41
N MET A 35 -0.86 9.21 0.97
CA MET A 35 -0.41 9.29 -0.41
C MET A 35 0.44 8.07 -0.78
N ALA A 36 1.41 7.70 0.06
CA ALA A 36 2.21 6.48 -0.13
C ALA A 36 1.34 5.21 -0.15
N LEU A 37 0.30 5.15 0.69
CA LEU A 37 -0.64 4.02 0.72
C LEU A 37 -1.39 3.85 -0.61
N VAL A 38 -1.75 4.95 -1.28
CA VAL A 38 -2.40 4.89 -2.61
C VAL A 38 -1.45 4.31 -3.64
N GLU A 39 -0.22 4.82 -3.72
CA GLU A 39 0.81 4.34 -4.66
C GLU A 39 1.09 2.83 -4.49
N VAL A 40 1.21 2.36 -3.25
CA VAL A 40 1.48 0.93 -2.99
C VAL A 40 0.27 0.06 -3.33
N LYS A 41 -0.97 0.55 -3.12
CA LYS A 41 -2.18 -0.19 -3.53
C LYS A 41 -2.26 -0.34 -5.04
N GLU A 42 -2.02 0.73 -5.79
CA GLU A 42 -1.98 0.68 -7.25
C GLU A 42 -0.89 -0.29 -7.74
N ALA A 43 0.29 -0.27 -7.11
CA ALA A 43 1.36 -1.22 -7.42
C ALA A 43 0.97 -2.68 -7.08
N THR A 44 0.18 -2.89 -6.03
CA THR A 44 -0.32 -4.22 -5.63
C THR A 44 -1.31 -4.74 -6.67
N GLU A 45 -2.27 -3.91 -7.09
CA GLU A 45 -3.24 -4.26 -8.13
C GLU A 45 -2.56 -4.58 -9.47
N ALA A 46 -1.54 -3.80 -9.84
CA ALA A 46 -0.75 -4.08 -11.04
C ALA A 46 0.06 -5.38 -10.93
N ALA A 47 0.53 -5.74 -9.73
CA ALA A 47 1.24 -7.00 -9.51
C ALA A 47 0.30 -8.22 -9.57
N ASP A 48 -0.99 -8.03 -9.24
CA ASP A 48 -2.01 -9.09 -9.30
C ASP A 48 -2.60 -9.25 -10.72
N GLY A 49 -2.60 -8.19 -11.54
CA GLY A 49 -3.09 -8.21 -12.92
C GLY A 49 -2.15 -8.90 -13.93
N ASP A 50 -0.86 -9.01 -13.62
CA ASP A 50 0.13 -9.72 -14.46
C ASP A 50 -0.06 -11.26 -14.45
N ASP A 51 -0.87 -11.80 -13.52
CA ASP A 51 -1.19 -13.24 -13.44
C ASP A 51 -2.42 -13.65 -14.30
N ASP A 52 -3.16 -12.71 -14.91
CA ASP A 52 -4.41 -12.99 -15.67
C ASP A 52 -4.32 -12.76 -17.19
N ASP A 53 -3.12 -12.48 -17.74
CA ASP A 53 -2.95 -12.30 -19.21
C ASP A 53 -2.73 -13.65 -19.93
N GLY A 54 -3.63 -14.59 -19.65
CA GLY A 54 -3.64 -15.97 -20.11
C GLY A 54 -4.99 -16.42 -20.67
N ALA A 55 -5.64 -15.62 -21.51
CA ALA A 55 -6.76 -16.07 -22.34
C ALA A 55 -6.65 -15.51 -23.76
N ALA A 56 -6.05 -16.33 -24.63
CA ALA A 56 -6.03 -16.16 -26.09
C ALA A 56 -7.39 -16.50 -26.73
#